data_AF-A0A914V4C0-F1
#
_entry.id   AF-A0A914V4C0-F1
#
_cell.length_a   1.000
_cell.length_b   1.000
_cell.length_c   1.000
_cell.angle_alpha   90.00
_cell.angle_beta   90.00
_cell.angle_gamma   90.00
#
_symmetry.space_group_name_H-M   'P 1'
#
loop_
_entity.id
_entity.type
_entity.pdbx_description
1 polymer ?
#
loop_
_entity_poly.entity_id
_entity_poly.type
_entity_poly.pdbx_seq_one_letter_code
_entity_poly.pdbx_strand_id
1 'polypeptide(L)'
;MLTRETLVMVIKNKTYQWLDKLSPSARLAQLTAAKERAPALRSLYLQRKSALIEERKSKLLEAKEDTTRRQMQAVRTLSTLTTQMAVYGLWTNEIELDLGLTPLSDSEKFKALNAQLRFRRIVLKQPGDRTLFSLSAKGKKHSLELLRQNLLELMVAAQRMPPSPDPYKIIHKRINHRFQKDGVEKWYPGIVSRTVPGTGEQGAVVYQIVYDTDTKKEYPLTLDNLAFDLENGDFVVI
;
A
#
# COMPACT_ATOMS: atom_id res chain seq x y z
N MET A 1 27.17 35.78 -18.67
CA MET A 1 25.77 36.06 -18.33
C MET A 1 25.54 35.80 -16.84
N LEU A 2 24.99 36.77 -16.10
CA LEU A 2 24.52 36.57 -14.72
C LEU A 2 23.26 35.68 -14.77
N THR A 3 23.18 34.66 -13.92
CA THR A 3 21.99 33.80 -13.85
C THR A 3 20.81 34.58 -13.26
N ARG A 4 19.58 34.16 -13.60
CA ARG A 4 18.33 34.82 -13.17
C ARG A 4 18.25 34.96 -11.64
N GLU A 5 18.72 33.97 -10.91
CA GLU A 5 18.83 33.98 -9.44
C GLU A 5 19.83 35.02 -8.92
N THR A 6 20.94 35.22 -9.63
CA THR A 6 21.93 36.24 -9.25
C THR A 6 21.34 37.64 -9.43
N LEU A 7 20.60 37.88 -10.51
CA LEU A 7 19.85 39.12 -10.73
C LEU A 7 18.81 39.37 -9.64
N VAL A 8 18.06 38.33 -9.24
CA VAL A 8 17.08 38.42 -8.15
C VAL A 8 17.76 38.76 -6.82
N MET A 9 18.88 38.14 -6.47
CA MET A 9 19.61 38.47 -5.24
C MET A 9 20.15 39.90 -5.25
N VAL A 10 20.71 40.36 -6.38
CA VAL A 10 21.25 41.73 -6.52
C VAL A 10 20.14 42.77 -6.35
N ILE A 11 18.95 42.51 -6.89
CA ILE A 11 17.79 43.41 -6.79
C ILE A 11 17.21 43.37 -5.37
N LYS A 12 16.94 42.18 -4.82
CA LYS A 12 16.28 42.03 -3.51
C LYS A 12 17.13 42.49 -2.34
N ASN A 13 18.43 42.25 -2.39
CA ASN A 13 19.35 42.66 -1.31
C ASN A 13 19.78 44.13 -1.44
N LYS A 14 19.23 44.88 -2.42
CA LYS A 14 19.62 46.27 -2.72
C LYS A 14 21.14 46.45 -2.88
N THR A 15 21.85 45.39 -3.29
CA THR A 15 23.32 45.34 -3.36
C THR A 15 23.85 46.42 -4.30
N TYR A 16 23.09 46.70 -5.37
CA TYR A 16 23.39 47.79 -6.29
C TYR A 16 23.35 49.17 -5.62
N GLN A 17 22.32 49.46 -4.82
CA GLN A 17 22.20 50.75 -4.11
C GLN A 17 23.29 50.92 -3.05
N TRP A 18 23.76 49.84 -2.43
CA TRP A 18 24.90 49.88 -1.51
C TRP A 18 26.21 50.10 -2.25
N LEU A 19 26.45 49.39 -3.36
CA LEU A 19 27.61 49.59 -4.22
C LEU A 19 27.69 51.03 -4.76
N ASP A 20 26.54 51.65 -5.04
CA ASP A 20 26.48 52.98 -5.62
C ASP A 20 26.86 54.10 -4.64
N LYS A 21 26.71 53.84 -3.33
CA LYS A 21 27.12 54.75 -2.24
C LYS A 21 28.63 54.70 -1.93
N LEU A 22 29.36 53.71 -2.48
CA LEU A 22 30.80 53.60 -2.31
C LEU A 22 31.54 54.52 -3.29
N SER A 23 32.71 55.02 -2.87
CA SER A 23 33.62 55.74 -3.75
C SER A 23 34.05 54.86 -4.93
N PRO A 24 34.39 55.45 -6.08
CA PRO A 24 34.75 54.68 -7.29
C PRO A 24 35.89 53.68 -7.04
N SER A 25 36.90 54.05 -6.25
CA SER A 25 38.03 53.17 -5.90
C SER A 25 37.60 52.01 -4.99
N ALA A 26 36.79 52.29 -3.96
CA ALA A 26 36.29 51.26 -3.05
C ALA A 26 35.34 50.28 -3.75
N ARG A 27 34.49 50.77 -4.65
CA ARG A 27 33.59 49.95 -5.48
C ARG A 27 34.38 48.98 -6.36
N LEU A 28 35.44 49.47 -7.00
CA LEU A 28 36.27 48.67 -7.89
C LEU A 28 37.05 47.60 -7.10
N ALA A 29 37.58 47.93 -5.92
CA ALA A 29 38.23 46.98 -5.03
C ALA A 29 37.29 45.82 -4.61
N GLN A 30 36.02 46.12 -4.28
CA GLN A 30 35.04 45.09 -3.92
C GLN A 30 34.68 44.18 -5.11
N LEU A 31 34.52 44.75 -6.30
CA LEU A 31 34.25 43.97 -7.51
C LEU A 31 35.43 43.07 -7.90
N THR A 32 36.66 43.54 -7.74
CA THR A 32 37.87 42.75 -8.00
C THR A 32 37.99 41.60 -7.00
N ALA A 33 37.82 41.86 -5.70
CA ALA A 33 37.83 40.82 -4.67
C ALA A 33 36.72 39.77 -4.89
N ALA A 34 35.54 40.19 -5.36
CA ALA A 34 34.45 39.27 -5.71
C ALA A 34 34.79 38.40 -6.93
N LYS A 35 35.44 38.98 -7.95
CA LYS A 35 35.91 38.23 -9.13
C LYS A 35 36.97 37.20 -8.76
N GLU A 36 37.91 37.55 -7.88
CA GLU A 36 38.96 36.64 -7.41
C GLU A 36 38.39 35.47 -6.60
N ARG A 37 37.35 35.69 -5.79
CA ARG A 37 36.70 34.65 -4.98
C ARG A 37 35.71 33.77 -5.75
N ALA A 38 35.20 34.26 -6.88
CA ALA A 38 34.15 33.56 -7.64
C ALA A 38 34.53 32.13 -8.09
N PRO A 39 35.76 31.83 -8.56
CA PRO A 39 36.16 30.47 -8.92
C PRO A 39 36.12 29.50 -7.74
N ALA A 40 36.63 29.92 -6.57
CA ALA A 40 36.62 29.10 -5.35
C ALA A 40 35.20 28.79 -4.88
N LEU A 41 34.30 29.79 -4.91
CA LEU A 41 32.88 29.60 -4.57
C LEU A 41 32.18 28.66 -5.56
N ARG A 42 32.48 28.75 -6.86
CA ARG A 42 31.94 27.82 -7.87
C ARG A 42 32.42 26.40 -7.64
N SER A 43 33.71 26.22 -7.35
CA SER A 43 34.27 24.90 -7.01
C SER A 43 33.55 24.28 -5.81
N LEU A 44 33.41 25.05 -4.72
CA LEU A 44 32.73 24.61 -3.50
C LEU A 44 31.25 24.29 -3.74
N TYR A 45 30.56 25.07 -4.56
CA TYR A 45 29.19 24.78 -4.97
C TYR A 45 29.09 23.47 -5.77
N LEU A 46 29.96 23.25 -6.74
CA LEU A 46 29.96 22.03 -7.56
C LEU A 46 30.25 20.79 -6.70
N GLN A 47 31.22 20.89 -5.78
CA GLN A 47 31.54 19.82 -4.84
C GLN A 47 30.36 19.51 -3.91
N ARG A 48 29.69 20.54 -3.39
CA ARG A 48 28.51 20.34 -2.55
C ARG A 48 27.34 19.77 -3.34
N LYS A 49 27.16 20.20 -4.58
CA LYS A 49 26.13 19.68 -5.49
C LYS A 49 26.36 18.20 -5.80
N SER A 50 27.59 17.78 -6.11
CA SER A 50 27.90 16.37 -6.35
C SER A 50 27.71 15.51 -5.09
N ALA A 51 28.15 15.99 -3.93
CA ALA A 51 27.94 15.30 -2.65
C ALA A 51 26.44 15.09 -2.35
N LEU A 52 25.60 16.13 -2.57
CA LEU A 52 24.15 16.02 -2.39
C LEU A 52 23.50 15.04 -3.38
N ILE A 53 24.00 14.96 -4.61
CA ILE A 53 23.50 13.99 -5.60
C ILE A 53 23.83 12.57 -5.15
N GLU A 54 25.06 12.33 -4.69
CA GLU A 54 25.48 11.00 -4.24
C GLU A 54 24.74 10.57 -2.97
N GLU A 55 24.55 11.47 -2.01
CA GLU A 55 23.76 11.19 -0.80
C GLU A 55 22.29 10.84 -1.13
N ARG A 56 21.68 11.53 -2.09
CA ARG A 56 20.32 11.20 -2.54
C ARG A 56 20.29 9.83 -3.20
N LYS A 57 21.29 9.53 -4.02
CA LYS A 57 21.41 8.24 -4.70
C LYS A 57 21.58 7.10 -3.69
N SER A 58 22.42 7.28 -2.66
CA SER A 58 22.60 6.26 -1.62
C SER A 58 21.32 6.02 -0.83
N LYS A 59 20.62 7.07 -0.40
CA LYS A 59 19.32 6.95 0.29
C LYS A 59 18.26 6.25 -0.56
N LEU A 60 18.23 6.52 -1.86
CA LEU A 60 17.32 5.84 -2.79
C LEU A 60 17.65 4.35 -2.94
N LEU A 61 18.93 4.00 -2.98
CA LEU A 61 19.38 2.61 -3.03
C LEU A 61 19.03 1.86 -1.74
N GLU A 62 19.31 2.45 -0.58
CA GLU A 62 18.94 1.89 0.73
C GLU A 62 17.42 1.67 0.84
N ALA A 63 16.61 2.65 0.44
CA ALA A 63 15.16 2.51 0.44
C ALA A 63 14.67 1.40 -0.50
N LYS A 64 15.33 1.23 -1.65
CA LYS A 64 15.03 0.14 -2.59
C LYS A 64 15.39 -1.22 -1.99
N GLU A 65 16.56 -1.35 -1.39
CA GLU A 65 17.01 -2.58 -0.72
C GLU A 65 16.13 -2.96 0.48
N ASP A 66 15.70 -1.98 1.26
CA ASP A 66 14.77 -2.19 2.36
C ASP A 66 13.40 -2.69 1.85
N THR A 67 12.93 -2.13 0.74
CA THR A 67 11.67 -2.54 0.11
C THR A 67 11.77 -3.98 -0.42
N THR A 68 12.84 -4.32 -1.13
CA THR A 68 13.05 -5.68 -1.65
C THR A 68 13.22 -6.69 -0.50
N ARG A 69 13.93 -6.31 0.58
CA ARG A 69 14.06 -7.14 1.78
C ARG A 69 12.71 -7.44 2.42
N ARG A 70 11.84 -6.41 2.60
CA ARG A 70 10.48 -6.59 3.14
C ARG A 70 9.63 -7.48 2.26
N GLN A 71 9.70 -7.30 0.93
CA GLN A 71 8.99 -8.16 -0.02
C GLN A 71 9.45 -9.62 0.06
N MET A 72 10.76 -9.87 0.06
CA MET A 72 11.31 -11.22 0.21
C MET A 72 10.89 -11.86 1.54
N GLN A 73 10.91 -11.12 2.64
CA GLN A 73 10.44 -11.61 3.95
C GLN A 73 8.94 -11.93 3.94
N ALA A 74 8.12 -11.12 3.28
CA ALA A 74 6.69 -11.40 3.13
C ALA A 74 6.46 -12.70 2.35
N VAL A 75 7.14 -12.89 1.21
CA VAL A 75 7.07 -14.11 0.40
C VAL A 75 7.51 -15.34 1.20
N ARG A 76 8.63 -15.25 1.93
CA ARG A 76 9.10 -16.34 2.80
C ARG A 76 8.10 -16.68 3.90
N THR A 77 7.48 -15.67 4.50
CA THR A 77 6.47 -15.85 5.55
C THR A 77 5.25 -16.57 4.99
N LEU A 78 4.75 -16.15 3.81
CA LEU A 78 3.64 -16.80 3.13
C LEU A 78 3.98 -18.26 2.80
N SER A 79 5.14 -18.51 2.19
CA SER A 79 5.59 -19.87 1.87
C SER A 79 5.66 -20.76 3.11
N THR A 80 6.24 -20.25 4.21
CA THR A 80 6.35 -21.01 5.48
C THR A 80 4.97 -21.37 6.03
N LEU A 81 4.03 -20.42 6.03
CA LEU A 81 2.67 -20.65 6.53
C LEU A 81 1.91 -21.65 5.65
N THR A 82 2.05 -21.57 4.32
CA THR A 82 1.47 -22.54 3.39
C THR A 82 2.04 -23.94 3.60
N THR A 83 3.36 -24.07 3.78
CA THR A 83 3.99 -25.37 4.11
C THR A 83 3.47 -25.94 5.43
N GLN A 84 3.26 -25.09 6.44
CA GLN A 84 2.66 -25.54 7.71
C GLN A 84 1.22 -26.04 7.54
N MET A 85 0.42 -25.42 6.67
CA MET A 85 -0.92 -25.92 6.35
C MET A 85 -0.89 -27.22 5.55
N ALA A 86 0.15 -27.46 4.75
CA ALA A 86 0.32 -28.76 4.10
C ALA A 86 0.59 -29.90 5.12
N VAL A 87 1.18 -29.57 6.28
CA VAL A 87 1.43 -30.54 7.36
C VAL A 87 0.20 -30.76 8.23
N TYR A 88 -0.44 -29.68 8.70
CA TYR A 88 -1.54 -29.78 9.67
C TYR A 88 -2.94 -29.85 9.03
N GLY A 89 -3.05 -29.53 7.74
CA GLY A 89 -4.32 -29.28 7.07
C GLY A 89 -4.89 -27.90 7.37
N LEU A 90 -5.94 -27.49 6.65
CA LEU A 90 -6.72 -26.28 6.96
C LEU A 90 -8.07 -26.72 7.51
N TRP A 91 -8.27 -26.58 8.82
CA TRP A 91 -9.53 -26.96 9.46
C TRP A 91 -10.60 -25.90 9.21
N THR A 92 -11.80 -26.32 8.85
CA THR A 92 -12.91 -25.43 8.47
C THR A 92 -14.10 -25.48 9.42
N ASN A 93 -14.18 -26.55 10.22
CA ASN A 93 -15.24 -26.81 11.18
C ASN A 93 -14.66 -27.39 12.48
N GLU A 94 -15.50 -27.45 13.52
CA GLU A 94 -15.11 -27.94 14.84
C GLU A 94 -14.70 -29.41 14.84
N ILE A 95 -15.34 -30.23 14.01
CA ILE A 95 -15.04 -31.67 13.91
C ILE A 95 -13.61 -31.88 13.37
N GLU A 96 -13.25 -31.18 12.30
CA GLU A 96 -11.90 -31.20 11.73
C GLU A 96 -10.84 -30.68 12.71
N LEU A 97 -11.18 -29.64 13.48
CA LEU A 97 -10.32 -29.10 14.52
C LEU A 97 -10.03 -30.15 15.60
N ASP A 98 -11.06 -30.80 16.13
CA ASP A 98 -10.91 -31.79 17.19
C ASP A 98 -10.19 -33.05 16.70
N LEU A 99 -10.51 -33.54 15.51
CA LEU A 99 -9.79 -34.66 14.88
C LEU A 99 -8.32 -34.32 14.63
N GLY A 100 -8.02 -33.09 14.21
CA GLY A 100 -6.66 -32.63 13.97
C GLY A 100 -5.83 -32.41 15.24
N LEU A 101 -6.47 -32.07 16.37
CA LEU A 101 -5.80 -31.84 17.65
C LEU A 101 -5.64 -33.10 18.51
N THR A 102 -6.54 -34.08 18.36
CA THR A 102 -6.53 -35.34 19.14
C THR A 102 -5.20 -36.10 19.09
N PRO A 103 -4.55 -36.28 17.92
CA PRO A 103 -3.31 -37.07 17.84
C PRO A 103 -2.06 -36.30 18.27
N LEU A 104 -2.16 -35.01 18.59
CA LEU A 104 -1.00 -34.14 18.82
C LEU A 104 -0.64 -33.99 20.30
N SER A 105 0.65 -33.80 20.60
CA SER A 105 1.09 -33.40 21.94
C SER A 105 0.71 -31.94 22.23
N ASP A 106 0.66 -31.52 23.49
CA ASP A 106 0.26 -30.13 23.85
C ASP A 106 1.15 -29.04 23.24
N SER A 107 2.45 -29.34 23.05
CA SER A 107 3.38 -28.47 22.33
C SER A 107 3.05 -28.35 20.84
N GLU A 108 2.64 -29.46 20.22
CA GLU A 108 2.25 -29.51 18.81
C GLU A 108 0.86 -28.92 18.57
N LYS A 109 -0.10 -29.13 19.48
CA LYS A 109 -1.40 -28.45 19.49
C LYS A 109 -1.21 -26.93 19.46
N PHE A 110 -0.31 -26.40 20.31
CA PHE A 110 -0.01 -24.98 20.30
C PHE A 110 0.55 -24.52 18.96
N LYS A 111 1.49 -25.27 18.37
CA LYS A 111 2.08 -24.95 17.06
C LYS A 111 1.04 -24.99 15.94
N ALA A 112 0.18 -26.00 15.93
CA ALA A 112 -0.87 -26.15 14.94
C ALA A 112 -1.90 -25.02 15.04
N LEU A 113 -2.42 -24.73 16.24
CA LEU A 113 -3.34 -23.60 16.47
C LEU A 113 -2.73 -22.25 16.08
N ASN A 114 -1.47 -22.02 16.43
CA ASN A 114 -0.74 -20.81 16.02
C ASN A 114 -0.60 -20.72 14.50
N ALA A 115 -0.25 -21.83 13.84
CA ALA A 115 -0.15 -21.88 12.38
C ALA A 115 -1.51 -21.56 11.72
N GLN A 116 -2.61 -22.13 12.22
CA GLN A 116 -3.97 -21.84 11.75
C GLN A 116 -4.34 -20.37 11.88
N LEU A 117 -4.16 -19.78 13.08
CA LEU A 117 -4.50 -18.38 13.33
C LEU A 117 -3.65 -17.43 12.48
N ARG A 118 -2.34 -17.70 12.34
CA ARG A 118 -1.46 -16.89 11.50
C ARG A 118 -1.78 -17.03 10.02
N PHE A 119 -2.10 -18.24 9.56
CA PHE A 119 -2.49 -18.49 8.17
C PHE A 119 -3.78 -17.73 7.84
N ARG A 120 -4.80 -17.83 8.69
CA ARG A 120 -6.06 -17.09 8.54
C ARG A 120 -5.86 -15.58 8.52
N ARG A 121 -4.99 -15.03 9.39
CA ARG A 121 -4.68 -13.60 9.41
C ARG A 121 -3.87 -13.12 8.22
N ILE A 122 -2.79 -13.82 7.87
CA ILE A 122 -1.76 -13.32 6.94
C ILE A 122 -2.04 -13.78 5.51
N VAL A 123 -2.43 -15.04 5.32
CA VAL A 123 -2.66 -15.63 4.00
C VAL A 123 -4.09 -15.42 3.55
N LEU A 124 -5.07 -15.84 4.35
CA LEU A 124 -6.50 -15.69 4.00
C LEU A 124 -7.03 -14.28 4.23
N LYS A 125 -6.27 -13.43 4.94
CA LYS A 125 -6.68 -12.05 5.32
C LYS A 125 -8.10 -12.00 5.89
N GLN A 126 -8.43 -13.00 6.70
CA GLN A 126 -9.77 -13.17 7.22
C GLN A 126 -10.13 -11.95 8.10
N PRO A 127 -11.24 -11.25 7.82
CA PRO A 127 -11.72 -10.17 8.67
C PRO A 127 -12.23 -10.75 10.00
N GLY A 128 -11.99 -10.00 11.07
CA GLY A 128 -12.34 -10.39 12.44
C GLY A 128 -11.62 -9.49 13.44
N ASP A 129 -11.98 -9.59 14.71
CA ASP A 129 -11.31 -8.83 15.76
C ASP A 129 -9.82 -9.22 15.85
N ARG A 130 -8.95 -8.22 15.94
CA ARG A 130 -7.49 -8.40 16.03
C ARG A 130 -7.09 -9.21 17.25
N THR A 131 -7.89 -9.17 18.32
CA THR A 131 -7.66 -9.93 19.54
C THR A 131 -7.76 -11.44 19.31
N LEU A 132 -8.63 -11.90 18.41
CA LEU A 132 -8.83 -13.32 18.09
C LEU A 132 -7.60 -13.93 17.42
N PHE A 133 -6.86 -13.15 16.65
CA PHE A 133 -5.60 -13.59 16.02
C PHE A 133 -4.36 -13.40 16.91
N SER A 134 -4.54 -12.93 18.15
CA SER A 134 -3.43 -12.70 19.07
C SER A 134 -3.06 -13.99 19.83
N LEU A 135 -1.75 -14.22 19.98
CA LEU A 135 -1.20 -15.38 20.69
C LEU A 135 -0.94 -15.09 22.17
N SER A 136 -1.00 -13.82 22.53
CA SER A 136 -0.73 -13.32 23.87
C SER A 136 -1.46 -12.01 24.11
N ALA A 137 -1.86 -11.82 25.35
CA ALA A 137 -2.41 -10.57 25.85
C ALA A 137 -1.56 -10.13 27.05
N LYS A 138 -1.19 -8.85 27.08
CA LYS A 138 -0.43 -8.24 28.20
C LYS A 138 0.84 -9.03 28.58
N GLY A 139 1.56 -9.55 27.58
CA GLY A 139 2.81 -10.30 27.78
C GLY A 139 2.65 -11.76 28.21
N LYS A 140 1.41 -12.26 28.44
CA LYS A 140 1.15 -13.67 28.77
C LYS A 140 0.61 -14.42 27.55
N LYS A 141 1.15 -15.62 27.29
CA LYS A 141 0.66 -16.51 26.23
C LYS A 141 -0.76 -16.96 26.55
N HIS A 142 -1.62 -17.01 25.53
CA HIS A 142 -2.96 -17.57 25.67
C HIS A 142 -2.89 -19.07 25.96
N SER A 143 -3.85 -19.59 26.72
CA SER A 143 -4.02 -21.02 26.94
C SER A 143 -4.44 -21.72 25.64
N LEU A 144 -4.22 -23.03 25.57
CA LEU A 144 -4.64 -23.85 24.42
C LEU A 144 -6.16 -23.75 24.19
N GLU A 145 -6.93 -23.75 25.27
CA GLU A 145 -8.39 -23.62 25.23
C GLU A 145 -8.83 -22.28 24.64
N LEU A 146 -8.19 -21.18 25.05
CA LEU A 146 -8.51 -19.85 24.54
C LEU A 146 -8.15 -19.74 23.05
N LEU A 147 -7.01 -20.29 22.62
CA LEU A 147 -6.63 -20.32 21.20
C LEU A 147 -7.59 -21.17 20.36
N ARG A 148 -8.07 -22.30 20.90
CA ARG A 148 -9.10 -23.13 20.27
C ARG A 148 -10.40 -22.33 20.11
N GLN A 149 -10.86 -21.66 21.16
CA GLN A 149 -12.08 -20.87 21.13
C GLN A 149 -12.00 -19.71 20.13
N ASN A 150 -10.89 -18.97 20.12
CA ASN A 150 -10.65 -17.90 19.14
C ASN A 150 -10.72 -18.42 17.70
N LEU A 151 -10.15 -19.61 17.44
CA LEU A 151 -10.17 -20.21 16.12
C LEU A 151 -11.59 -20.63 15.69
N LEU A 152 -12.38 -21.20 16.62
CA LEU A 152 -13.78 -21.54 16.37
C LEU A 152 -14.63 -20.31 16.06
N GLU A 153 -14.46 -19.23 16.82
CA GLU A 153 -15.17 -17.96 16.58
C GLU A 153 -14.86 -17.41 15.19
N LEU A 154 -13.58 -17.47 14.78
CA LEU A 154 -13.18 -17.11 13.42
C LEU A 154 -13.81 -18.03 12.37
N MET A 155 -13.87 -19.34 12.59
CA MET A 155 -14.50 -20.27 11.63
C MET A 155 -16.00 -19.96 11.45
N VAL A 156 -16.73 -19.72 12.54
CA VAL A 156 -18.15 -19.35 12.49
C VAL A 156 -18.36 -18.01 11.79
N ALA A 157 -17.51 -17.02 12.08
CA ALA A 157 -17.55 -15.73 11.38
C ALA A 157 -17.28 -15.88 9.87
N ALA A 158 -16.36 -16.77 9.48
CA ALA A 158 -16.08 -17.04 8.07
C ALA A 158 -17.26 -17.66 7.32
N GLN A 159 -18.05 -18.52 7.97
CA GLN A 159 -19.25 -19.14 7.37
C GLN A 159 -20.41 -18.15 7.21
N ARG A 160 -20.46 -17.10 8.03
CA ARG A 160 -21.50 -16.06 7.98
C ARG A 160 -21.21 -14.97 6.96
N MET A 161 -19.98 -14.85 6.50
CA MET A 161 -19.66 -13.91 5.43
C MET A 161 -20.11 -14.49 4.08
N PRO A 162 -20.81 -13.71 3.24
CA PRO A 162 -20.98 -14.10 1.85
C PRO A 162 -19.58 -14.31 1.25
N PRO A 163 -19.39 -15.30 0.36
CA PRO A 163 -18.11 -15.49 -0.30
C PRO A 163 -17.73 -14.16 -0.93
N SER A 164 -16.64 -13.56 -0.46
CA SER A 164 -16.04 -12.39 -1.10
C SER A 164 -15.98 -12.71 -2.59
N PRO A 165 -16.63 -11.93 -3.47
CA PRO A 165 -16.51 -12.16 -4.90
C PRO A 165 -15.01 -12.08 -5.18
N ASP A 166 -14.45 -13.19 -5.65
CA ASP A 166 -13.06 -13.21 -6.08
C ASP A 166 -12.90 -12.07 -7.08
N PRO A 167 -12.08 -11.06 -6.79
CA PRO A 167 -12.01 -9.85 -7.59
C PRO A 167 -11.61 -10.16 -9.04
N TYR A 168 -11.00 -11.32 -9.29
CA TYR A 168 -10.60 -11.74 -10.62
C TYR A 168 -11.70 -12.50 -11.39
N LYS A 169 -12.73 -13.03 -10.71
CA LYS A 169 -13.80 -13.80 -11.39
C LYS A 169 -14.73 -12.95 -12.23
N ILE A 170 -14.85 -11.66 -11.91
CA ILE A 170 -15.74 -10.74 -12.62
C ILE A 170 -15.06 -10.04 -13.80
N ILE A 171 -13.74 -10.15 -13.93
CA ILE A 171 -13.01 -9.58 -15.07
C ILE A 171 -13.46 -10.28 -16.36
N HIS A 172 -13.71 -9.49 -17.40
CA HIS A 172 -14.30 -9.88 -18.69
C HIS A 172 -15.75 -10.38 -18.63
N LYS A 173 -16.43 -10.29 -17.48
CA LYS A 173 -17.86 -10.61 -17.40
C LYS A 173 -18.71 -9.44 -17.86
N ARG A 174 -19.84 -9.77 -18.49
CA ARG A 174 -20.88 -8.82 -18.82
C ARG A 174 -21.57 -8.38 -17.53
N ILE A 175 -21.94 -7.11 -17.46
CA ILE A 175 -22.61 -6.55 -16.31
C ILE A 175 -23.79 -5.70 -16.73
N ASN A 176 -24.72 -5.53 -15.80
CA ASN A 176 -25.67 -4.42 -15.78
C ASN A 176 -25.45 -3.63 -14.51
N HIS A 177 -25.20 -2.32 -14.63
CA HIS A 177 -24.99 -1.42 -13.50
C HIS A 177 -26.09 -0.36 -13.48
N ARG A 178 -26.81 -0.26 -12.37
CA ARG A 178 -27.86 0.72 -12.14
C ARG A 178 -27.28 2.02 -11.63
N PHE A 179 -27.64 3.13 -12.27
CA PHE A 179 -27.33 4.47 -11.79
C PHE A 179 -28.61 5.29 -11.67
N GLN A 180 -28.65 6.17 -10.67
CA GLN A 180 -29.69 7.16 -10.54
C GLN A 180 -29.26 8.45 -11.25
N LYS A 181 -29.98 8.85 -12.29
CA LYS A 181 -29.73 10.12 -13.00
C LYS A 181 -31.01 10.91 -13.08
N ASP A 182 -30.99 12.15 -12.58
CA ASP A 182 -32.14 13.06 -12.60
C ASP A 182 -33.42 12.47 -11.97
N GLY A 183 -33.25 11.67 -10.91
CA GLY A 183 -34.35 11.01 -10.19
C GLY A 183 -34.90 9.74 -10.87
N VAL A 184 -34.36 9.34 -12.02
CA VAL A 184 -34.76 8.14 -12.74
C VAL A 184 -33.67 7.08 -12.64
N GLU A 185 -34.05 5.87 -12.23
CA GLU A 185 -33.16 4.71 -12.23
C GLU A 185 -32.99 4.17 -13.65
N LYS A 186 -31.74 3.99 -14.08
CA LYS A 186 -31.44 3.42 -15.39
C LYS A 186 -30.31 2.40 -15.30
N TRP A 187 -30.49 1.30 -16.01
CA TRP A 187 -29.50 0.24 -16.15
C TRP A 187 -28.58 0.49 -17.34
N TYR A 188 -27.28 0.30 -17.10
CA TYR A 188 -26.22 0.49 -18.07
C TYR A 188 -25.48 -0.84 -18.28
N PRO A 189 -25.65 -1.48 -19.44
CA PRO A 189 -24.91 -2.68 -19.78
C PRO A 189 -23.43 -2.33 -20.04
N GLY A 190 -22.54 -3.23 -19.64
CA GLY A 190 -21.11 -3.04 -19.83
C GLY A 190 -20.30 -4.33 -19.65
N ILE A 191 -18.99 -4.15 -19.56
CA ILE A 191 -18.03 -5.22 -19.27
C ILE A 191 -16.99 -4.71 -18.28
N VAL A 192 -16.62 -5.56 -17.32
CA VAL A 192 -15.46 -5.30 -16.47
C VAL A 192 -14.21 -5.60 -17.29
N SER A 193 -13.47 -4.58 -17.70
CA SER A 193 -12.32 -4.75 -18.60
C SER A 193 -11.10 -5.32 -17.87
N ARG A 194 -10.63 -4.62 -16.83
CA ARG A 194 -9.43 -5.01 -16.08
C ARG A 194 -9.45 -4.45 -14.66
N THR A 195 -8.53 -4.91 -13.84
CA THR A 195 -8.23 -4.31 -12.54
C THR A 195 -6.90 -3.55 -12.58
N VAL A 196 -6.83 -2.39 -11.94
CA VAL A 196 -5.58 -1.65 -11.73
C VAL A 196 -5.33 -1.46 -10.23
N PRO A 197 -4.05 -1.44 -9.78
CA PRO A 197 -3.73 -1.04 -8.42
C PRO A 197 -4.15 0.42 -8.20
N GLY A 198 -4.96 0.68 -7.17
CA GLY A 198 -5.36 2.03 -6.79
C GLY A 198 -4.22 2.83 -6.17
N THR A 199 -4.32 4.15 -6.25
CA THR A 199 -3.28 5.11 -5.79
C THR A 199 -3.40 5.51 -4.31
N GLY A 200 -4.30 4.87 -3.54
CA GLY A 200 -4.48 5.13 -2.11
C GLY A 200 -3.54 4.35 -1.18
N GLU A 201 -3.52 4.70 0.11
CA GLU A 201 -2.59 4.18 1.15
C GLU A 201 -2.58 2.65 1.35
N GLN A 202 -3.49 1.90 0.72
CA GLN A 202 -3.63 0.46 0.89
C GLN A 202 -3.54 -0.35 -0.42
N GLY A 203 -3.25 0.29 -1.56
CA GLY A 203 -3.17 -0.42 -2.85
C GLY A 203 -4.49 -1.10 -3.25
N ALA A 204 -5.62 -0.48 -2.88
CA ALA A 204 -6.96 -1.01 -3.14
C ALA A 204 -7.18 -1.31 -4.62
N VAL A 205 -7.81 -2.44 -4.94
CA VAL A 205 -8.09 -2.84 -6.32
C VAL A 205 -9.18 -1.93 -6.90
N VAL A 206 -8.92 -1.37 -8.09
CA VAL A 206 -9.89 -0.57 -8.84
C VAL A 206 -10.24 -1.32 -10.12
N TYR A 207 -11.53 -1.56 -10.33
CA TYR A 207 -12.09 -2.15 -11.54
C TYR A 207 -12.29 -1.08 -12.59
N GLN A 208 -11.86 -1.36 -13.82
CA GLN A 208 -12.14 -0.52 -14.98
C GLN A 208 -13.32 -1.10 -15.74
N ILE A 209 -14.41 -0.36 -15.80
CA ILE A 209 -15.65 -0.77 -16.47
C ILE A 209 -15.80 0.01 -17.77
N VAL A 210 -16.14 -0.69 -18.85
CA VAL A 210 -16.51 -0.08 -20.13
C VAL A 210 -17.99 -0.32 -20.35
N TYR A 211 -18.77 0.76 -20.44
CA TYR A 211 -20.21 0.68 -20.74
C TYR A 211 -20.44 0.66 -22.24
N ASP A 212 -21.46 -0.08 -22.69
CA ASP A 212 -21.80 -0.20 -24.11
C ASP A 212 -22.24 1.16 -24.70
N THR A 213 -22.73 2.08 -23.84
CA THR A 213 -23.08 3.45 -24.22
C THR A 213 -21.89 4.37 -24.46
N ASP A 214 -20.71 4.04 -23.94
CA ASP A 214 -19.49 4.85 -24.06
C ASP A 214 -18.24 3.97 -24.06
N THR A 215 -18.01 3.30 -25.19
CA THR A 215 -16.93 2.31 -25.36
C THR A 215 -15.52 2.92 -25.40
N LYS A 216 -15.42 4.26 -25.46
CA LYS A 216 -14.13 4.98 -25.50
C LYS A 216 -13.59 5.35 -24.13
N LYS A 217 -14.39 5.15 -23.07
CA LYS A 217 -14.00 5.51 -21.70
C LYS A 217 -14.07 4.31 -20.77
N GLU A 218 -13.10 4.25 -19.88
CA GLU A 218 -13.07 3.34 -18.75
C GLU A 218 -13.46 4.10 -17.49
N TYR A 219 -14.38 3.51 -16.73
CA TYR A 219 -14.92 4.08 -15.50
C TYR A 219 -14.36 3.29 -14.32
N PRO A 220 -13.62 3.96 -13.40
CA PRO A 220 -13.06 3.30 -12.24
C PRO A 220 -14.15 3.02 -11.19
N LEU A 221 -14.18 1.81 -10.66
CA LEU A 221 -15.01 1.40 -9.53
C LEU A 221 -14.12 0.75 -8.47
N THR A 222 -14.14 1.25 -7.24
CA THR A 222 -13.38 0.66 -6.14
C THR A 222 -14.02 -0.64 -5.67
N LEU A 223 -13.24 -1.51 -5.01
CA LEU A 223 -13.77 -2.74 -4.42
C LEU A 223 -14.91 -2.47 -3.43
N ASP A 224 -14.78 -1.43 -2.60
CA ASP A 224 -15.81 -1.07 -1.60
C ASP A 224 -17.11 -0.64 -2.28
N ASN A 225 -17.04 0.16 -3.35
CA ASN A 225 -18.23 0.57 -4.10
C ASN A 225 -18.85 -0.62 -4.83
N LEU A 226 -18.03 -1.48 -5.45
CA LEU A 226 -18.53 -2.69 -6.09
C LEU A 226 -19.25 -3.61 -5.11
N ALA A 227 -18.69 -3.80 -3.90
CA ALA A 227 -19.31 -4.60 -2.86
C ALA A 227 -20.67 -3.99 -2.45
N PHE A 228 -20.70 -2.67 -2.26
CA PHE A 228 -21.93 -1.94 -1.95
C PHE A 228 -23.00 -2.08 -3.06
N ASP A 229 -22.61 -1.92 -4.32
CA ASP A 229 -23.52 -2.02 -5.46
C ASP A 229 -24.03 -3.47 -5.66
N LEU A 230 -23.20 -4.48 -5.37
CA LEU A 230 -23.61 -5.88 -5.37
C LEU A 230 -24.60 -6.18 -4.24
N GLU A 231 -24.37 -5.64 -3.04
CA GLU A 231 -25.26 -5.82 -1.88
C GLU A 231 -26.62 -5.17 -2.09
N ASN A 232 -26.66 -3.98 -2.72
CA ASN A 232 -27.90 -3.26 -3.01
C ASN A 232 -28.62 -3.76 -4.28
N GLY A 233 -28.02 -4.71 -5.00
CA GLY A 233 -28.54 -5.20 -6.28
C GLY A 233 -28.48 -4.14 -7.39
N ASP A 234 -27.61 -3.14 -7.26
CA ASP A 234 -27.30 -2.13 -8.28
C ASP A 234 -26.29 -2.62 -9.30
N PHE A 235 -25.60 -3.72 -9.00
CA PHE A 235 -24.62 -4.32 -9.89
C PHE A 235 -24.94 -5.81 -10.09
N VAL A 236 -25.16 -6.20 -11.34
CA VAL A 236 -25.49 -7.59 -11.70
C VAL A 236 -24.49 -8.11 -12.72
N VAL A 237 -23.86 -9.23 -12.42
CA VAL A 237 -22.99 -9.96 -13.36
C VAL A 237 -23.83 -10.93 -14.18
N ILE A 238 -23.67 -10.93 -15.49
CA ILE A 238 -24.40 -11.74 -16.48
C ILE A 238 -23.52 -12.90 -16.96
#